data_AF-A0A426Y586-F1
#
_entry.id   AF-A0A426Y586-F1
#
_cell.length_a   1.000
_cell.length_b   1.000
_cell.length_c   1.000
_cell.angle_alpha   90.00
_cell.angle_beta   90.00
_cell.angle_gamma   90.00
#
_symmetry.space_group_name_H-M   'P 1'
#
loop_
_entity.id
_entity.type
_entity.pdbx_description
1 polymer ?
#
loop_
_entity_poly.entity_id
_entity_poly.type
_entity_poly.pdbx_seq_one_letter_code
_entity_poly.pdbx_strand_id
1 'polypeptide(L)'
;MTNFVFFYCQFVTCFLIDERRMKVVEMGGAQDLLNMLKTAKDDKTRKQALKALVALSHSYEAAEALHQADAIAIVSSTPNSLEYAEVETYKSSLLKRFQELKHEIPSEIS
;
A
#
# COMPACT_ATOMS: atom_id res chain seq x y z
N MET A 1 -19.35 -5.16 -25.52
CA MET A 1 -20.11 -4.36 -24.52
C MET A 1 -20.06 -4.93 -23.10
N THR A 2 -19.17 -5.88 -22.78
CA THR A 2 -19.03 -6.49 -21.44
C THR A 2 -17.98 -5.82 -20.54
N ASN A 3 -17.07 -5.02 -21.09
CA ASN A 3 -16.00 -4.37 -20.31
C ASN A 3 -16.46 -3.14 -19.51
N PHE A 4 -17.45 -2.39 -19.98
CA PHE A 4 -17.84 -1.12 -19.33
C PHE A 4 -18.56 -1.36 -17.99
N VAL A 5 -19.44 -2.37 -17.92
CA VAL A 5 -20.16 -2.71 -16.67
C VAL A 5 -19.23 -3.36 -15.65
N PHE A 6 -18.22 -4.12 -16.10
CA PHE A 6 -17.17 -4.66 -15.22
C PHE A 6 -16.30 -3.53 -14.66
N PHE A 7 -15.91 -2.56 -15.50
CA PHE A 7 -15.17 -1.38 -15.05
C PHE A 7 -15.99 -0.54 -14.09
N TYR A 8 -17.28 -0.33 -14.35
CA TYR A 8 -18.14 0.46 -13.47
C TYR A 8 -18.38 -0.23 -12.12
N CYS A 9 -18.58 -1.55 -12.12
CA CYS A 9 -18.75 -2.32 -10.89
C CYS A 9 -17.44 -2.42 -10.09
N GLN A 10 -16.30 -2.62 -10.76
CA GLN A 10 -14.97 -2.58 -10.15
C GLN A 10 -14.64 -1.18 -9.63
N PHE A 11 -14.97 -0.13 -10.38
CA PHE A 11 -14.74 1.26 -10.00
C PHE A 11 -15.59 1.65 -8.80
N VAL A 12 -16.88 1.31 -8.77
CA VAL A 12 -17.78 1.61 -7.62
C VAL A 12 -17.40 0.79 -6.39
N THR A 13 -17.03 -0.48 -6.53
CA THR A 13 -16.56 -1.29 -5.39
C THR A 13 -15.19 -0.84 -4.90
N CYS A 14 -14.27 -0.46 -5.78
CA CYS A 14 -12.98 0.13 -5.40
C CYS A 14 -13.18 1.48 -4.72
N PHE A 15 -14.01 2.38 -5.28
CA PHE A 15 -14.32 3.70 -4.73
C PHE A 15 -14.94 3.64 -3.33
N LEU A 16 -15.90 2.74 -3.09
CA LEU A 16 -16.49 2.53 -1.76
C LEU A 16 -15.51 1.93 -0.75
N ILE A 17 -14.55 1.13 -1.23
CA ILE A 17 -13.48 0.57 -0.41
C ILE A 17 -12.40 1.62 -0.14
N ASP A 18 -12.12 2.50 -1.11
CA ASP A 18 -11.10 3.54 -1.05
C ASP A 18 -11.53 4.69 -0.14
N GLU A 19 -12.81 5.07 -0.08
CA GLU A 19 -13.30 6.02 0.94
C GLU A 19 -13.05 5.53 2.39
N ARG A 20 -13.25 4.23 2.64
CA ARG A 20 -13.02 3.65 3.98
C ARG A 20 -11.52 3.50 4.28
N ARG A 21 -10.70 3.20 3.26
CA ARG A 21 -9.24 3.12 3.38
C ARG A 21 -8.60 4.50 3.56
N MET A 22 -9.13 5.52 2.88
CA MET A 22 -8.67 6.90 2.98
C MET A 22 -8.92 7.46 4.38
N LYS A 23 -10.06 7.17 5.02
CA LYS A 23 -10.27 7.54 6.44
C LYS A 23 -9.20 6.99 7.38
N VAL A 24 -8.68 5.80 7.12
CA VAL A 24 -7.58 5.22 7.92
C VAL A 24 -6.28 5.98 7.69
N VAL A 25 -6.02 6.43 6.45
CA VAL A 25 -4.87 7.27 6.12
C VAL A 25 -5.01 8.66 6.74
N GLU A 26 -6.17 9.30 6.60
CA GLU A 26 -6.50 10.63 7.16
C GLU A 26 -6.42 10.65 8.69
N MET A 27 -6.79 9.55 9.37
CA MET A 27 -6.64 9.41 10.81
C MET A 27 -5.18 9.12 11.25
N GLY A 28 -4.21 9.08 10.33
CA GLY A 28 -2.81 8.79 10.63
C GLY A 28 -2.46 7.30 10.72
N GLY A 29 -3.40 6.40 10.42
CA GLY A 29 -3.21 4.95 10.50
C GLY A 29 -2.11 4.43 9.57
N ALA A 30 -1.84 5.12 8.44
CA ALA A 30 -0.70 4.80 7.59
C ALA A 30 0.64 5.01 8.31
N GLN A 31 0.79 6.13 9.04
CA GLN A 31 1.97 6.43 9.82
C GLN A 31 2.14 5.48 11.01
N ASP A 32 1.04 5.10 11.66
CA ASP A 32 1.05 4.12 12.75
C ASP A 32 1.46 2.73 12.27
N LEU A 33 1.01 2.29 11.10
CA LEU A 33 1.43 1.03 10.49
C LEU A 33 2.93 1.04 10.14
N LEU A 34 3.44 2.17 9.65
CA LEU A 34 4.88 2.34 9.38
C LEU A 34 5.71 2.37 10.66
N ASN A 35 5.21 3.02 11.72
CA ASN A 35 5.85 3.02 13.04
C ASN A 35 5.83 1.62 13.67
N MET A 36 4.73 0.88 13.51
CA MET A 36 4.63 -0.52 13.91
C MET A 36 5.64 -1.38 13.15
N LEU A 37 5.81 -1.17 11.84
CA LEU A 37 6.79 -1.90 11.04
C LEU A 37 8.24 -1.60 11.48
N LYS A 38 8.56 -0.34 11.82
CA LYS A 38 9.87 0.08 12.34
C LYS A 38 10.20 -0.52 13.71
N THR A 39 9.20 -0.62 14.59
CA THR A 39 9.39 -1.01 15.99
C THR A 39 9.15 -2.51 16.25
N ALA A 40 8.50 -3.21 15.31
CA ALA A 40 8.15 -4.61 15.46
C ALA A 40 9.38 -5.53 15.51
N LYS A 41 9.55 -6.20 16.66
CA LYS A 41 10.57 -7.24 16.86
C LYS A 41 10.10 -8.60 16.33
N ASP A 42 8.80 -8.86 16.36
CA ASP A 42 8.21 -10.13 15.94
C ASP A 42 7.86 -10.17 14.45
N ASP A 43 8.23 -11.26 13.80
CA ASP A 43 8.01 -11.51 12.37
C ASP A 43 6.51 -11.51 12.01
N LYS A 44 5.67 -12.04 12.90
CA LYS A 44 4.22 -12.05 12.76
C LYS A 44 3.64 -10.63 12.69
N THR A 45 4.14 -9.72 13.53
CA THR A 45 3.69 -8.32 13.56
C THR A 45 4.15 -7.59 12.30
N ARG A 46 5.39 -7.80 11.86
CA ARG A 46 5.90 -7.25 10.58
C ARG A 46 5.07 -7.72 9.39
N LYS A 47 4.71 -9.01 9.35
CA LYS A 47 3.83 -9.57 8.31
C LYS A 47 2.46 -8.87 8.28
N GLN A 48 1.81 -8.71 9.43
CA GLN A 48 0.48 -8.09 9.49
C GLN A 48 0.52 -6.61 9.09
N ALA A 49 1.55 -5.88 9.54
CA ALA A 49 1.74 -4.49 9.15
C ALA A 49 1.96 -4.36 7.63
N LEU A 50 2.83 -5.19 7.04
CA LEU A 50 3.04 -5.21 5.59
C LEU A 50 1.78 -5.58 4.81
N LYS A 51 1.02 -6.56 5.29
CA LYS A 51 -0.26 -6.95 4.67
C LYS A 51 -1.27 -5.80 4.67
N ALA A 52 -1.36 -5.06 5.78
CA ALA A 52 -2.23 -3.89 5.87
C ALA A 52 -1.77 -2.76 4.92
N LEU A 53 -0.45 -2.53 4.83
CA LEU A 53 0.13 -1.56 3.89
C LEU A 53 -0.16 -1.93 2.42
N VAL A 54 -0.02 -3.21 2.04
CA VAL A 54 -0.41 -3.69 0.69
C VAL A 54 -1.89 -3.42 0.41
N ALA A 55 -2.76 -3.64 1.41
CA ALA A 55 -4.19 -3.40 1.26
C ALA A 55 -4.52 -1.91 1.11
N LEU A 56 -3.76 -1.03 1.76
CA LEU A 56 -3.87 0.43 1.60
C LEU A 56 -3.34 0.88 0.24
N SER A 57 -2.21 0.33 -0.23
CA SER A 57 -1.59 0.71 -1.50
C SER A 57 -2.40 0.31 -2.76
N HIS A 58 -3.57 -0.28 -2.59
CA HIS A 58 -4.51 -0.51 -3.69
C HIS A 58 -5.30 0.76 -4.06
N SER A 59 -5.40 1.74 -3.15
CA SER A 59 -5.90 3.09 -3.46
C SER A 59 -4.73 3.96 -3.91
N TYR A 60 -4.91 4.73 -4.97
CA TYR A 60 -3.89 5.63 -5.52
C TYR A 60 -3.49 6.69 -4.49
N GLU A 61 -4.46 7.36 -3.88
CA GLU A 61 -4.27 8.42 -2.88
C GLU A 61 -3.62 7.89 -1.60
N ALA A 62 -4.02 6.70 -1.15
CA ALA A 62 -3.40 6.04 0.00
C ALA A 62 -1.96 5.60 -0.31
N ALA A 63 -1.70 5.11 -1.53
CA ALA A 63 -0.36 4.76 -1.98
C ALA A 63 0.54 6.01 -2.10
N GLU A 64 -0.01 7.15 -2.54
CA GLU A 64 0.69 8.43 -2.56
C GLU A 64 1.04 8.90 -1.15
N ALA A 65 0.07 8.86 -0.22
CA ALA A 65 0.33 9.21 1.19
C ALA A 65 1.41 8.32 1.83
N LEU A 66 1.42 7.02 1.51
CA LEU A 66 2.48 6.10 1.92
C LEU A 66 3.83 6.47 1.30
N HIS A 67 3.86 6.84 0.02
CA HIS A 67 5.07 7.29 -0.66
C HIS A 67 5.65 8.55 0.00
N GLN A 68 4.79 9.52 0.37
CA GLN A 68 5.18 10.73 1.09
C GLN A 68 5.68 10.45 2.52
N ALA A 69 5.20 9.38 3.16
CA ALA A 69 5.60 8.97 4.52
C ALA A 69 6.87 8.09 4.57
N ASP A 70 7.73 8.17 3.55
CA ASP A 70 8.95 7.36 3.41
C ASP A 70 8.72 5.84 3.45
N ALA A 71 7.53 5.36 3.08
CA ALA A 71 7.20 3.93 3.14
C ALA A 71 8.20 3.07 2.36
N ILE A 72 8.75 3.56 1.25
CA ILE A 72 9.76 2.84 0.45
C ILE A 72 11.00 2.51 1.29
N ALA A 73 11.56 3.49 2.00
CA ALA A 73 12.77 3.29 2.82
C ALA A 73 12.51 2.31 3.96
N ILE A 74 11.31 2.34 4.54
CA ILE A 74 10.91 1.48 5.66
C ILE A 74 10.66 0.04 5.20
N VAL A 75 9.92 -0.13 4.11
CA VAL A 75 9.60 -1.44 3.54
C VAL A 75 10.87 -2.12 3.02
N SER A 76 11.77 -1.38 2.37
CA SER A 76 13.04 -1.92 1.87
C SER A 76 14.00 -2.34 2.99
N SER A 77 14.09 -1.57 4.07
CA SER A 77 14.93 -1.88 5.24
C SER A 77 14.36 -2.99 6.14
N THR A 78 13.08 -3.33 5.99
CA THR A 78 12.46 -4.42 6.76
C THR A 78 13.12 -5.76 6.43
N PRO A 79 13.65 -6.53 7.40
CA PRO A 79 14.27 -7.82 7.13
C PRO A 79 13.23 -8.86 6.67
N ASN A 80 13.61 -9.72 5.74
CA ASN A 80 12.79 -10.86 5.33
C ASN A 80 12.65 -11.83 6.50
N SER A 81 11.53 -12.55 6.55
CA SER A 81 11.28 -13.58 7.57
C SER A 81 11.55 -14.95 6.98
N LEU A 82 12.25 -15.81 7.74
CA LEU A 82 12.45 -17.22 7.39
C LEU A 82 11.19 -18.06 7.64
N GLU A 83 10.34 -17.64 8.57
CA GLU A 83 9.08 -18.31 8.91
C GLU A 83 7.93 -17.86 8.00
N TYR A 84 7.94 -16.59 7.56
CA TYR A 84 6.89 -16.00 6.74
C TYR A 84 7.45 -15.51 5.39
N ALA A 85 7.57 -16.42 4.43
CA ALA A 85 7.99 -16.09 3.05
C ALA A 85 7.11 -15.02 2.39
N GLU A 86 5.84 -14.90 2.81
CA GLU A 86 4.92 -13.85 2.33
C GLU A 86 5.41 -12.43 2.63
N VAL A 87 6.27 -12.22 3.62
CA VAL A 87 6.88 -10.91 3.93
C VAL A 87 7.64 -10.39 2.70
N GLU A 88 8.39 -11.25 2.03
CA GLU A 88 9.12 -10.87 0.82
C GLU A 88 8.17 -10.55 -0.34
N THR A 89 7.10 -11.35 -0.51
CA THR A 89 6.06 -11.11 -1.51
C THR A 89 5.36 -9.78 -1.28
N TYR A 90 4.99 -9.45 -0.04
CA TYR A 90 4.33 -8.19 0.31
C TYR A 90 5.25 -6.99 0.08
N LYS A 91 6.52 -7.09 0.47
CA LYS A 91 7.53 -6.06 0.19
C LYS A 91 7.66 -5.80 -1.31
N SER A 92 7.84 -6.86 -2.09
CA SER A 92 8.02 -6.75 -3.55
C SER A 92 6.78 -6.18 -4.22
N SER A 93 5.59 -6.59 -3.77
CA SER A 93 4.32 -6.06 -4.28
C SER A 93 4.16 -4.57 -3.98
N LEU A 94 4.47 -4.13 -2.76
CA LEU A 94 4.43 -2.72 -2.36
C LEU A 94 5.41 -1.87 -3.17
N LEU A 95 6.66 -2.33 -3.30
CA LEU A 95 7.68 -1.62 -4.08
C LEU A 95 7.28 -1.49 -5.55
N LYS A 96 6.71 -2.55 -6.14
CA LYS A 96 6.17 -2.51 -7.51
C LYS A 96 5.02 -1.51 -7.63
N ARG A 97 4.10 -1.46 -6.66
CA ARG A 97 3.01 -0.47 -6.64
C ARG A 97 3.52 0.96 -6.56
N PHE A 98 4.52 1.22 -5.71
CA PHE A 98 5.14 2.56 -5.66
C PHE A 98 5.88 2.94 -6.94
N GLN A 99 6.41 1.97 -7.69
CA GLN A 99 6.98 2.21 -9.02
C GLN A 99 5.89 2.49 -10.06
N GLU A 100 4.80 1.74 -10.07
CA GLU A 100 3.64 1.96 -10.94
C GLU A 100 3.03 3.34 -10.73
N LEU A 101 2.89 3.77 -9.47
CA LEU A 101 2.41 5.12 -9.10
C LEU A 101 3.25 6.23 -9.76
N LYS A 102 4.57 6.06 -9.83
CA LYS A 102 5.47 7.03 -10.49
C LYS A 102 5.26 7.13 -12.00
N HIS A 103 4.73 6.10 -12.64
CA HIS A 103 4.47 6.07 -14.08
C HIS A 103 3.03 6.47 -14.43
N GLU A 104 2.11 6.41 -13.46
CA GLU A 104 0.72 6.85 -13.62
C GLU A 104 0.55 8.37 -13.47
N ILE A 105 1.53 9.09 -12.92
CA ILE A 105 1.64 10.54 -13.07
C ILE A 105 2.06 10.78 -14.53
N PRO A 106 1.14 11.18 -15.43
CA PRO A 106 1.56 11.55 -16.77
C PRO A 106 2.46 12.76 -16.59
N SER A 107 3.54 12.79 -17.33
CA SER A 107 4.39 13.95 -17.55
C SER A 107 3.64 15.09 -18.25
N GLU A 108 2.53 15.54 -17.67
CA GLU A 108 1.85 16.78 -18.00
C GLU A 108 2.26 17.83 -16.96
N ILE A 109 3.53 18.22 -17.00
CA ILE A 109 3.85 19.63 -16.78
C ILE A 109 4.64 20.07 -18.01
N SER A 110 4.03 21.06 -18.63
CA SER A 110 4.31 21.75 -19.88
C SER A 110 5.71 22.36 -19.96
#